data_AF-A0A7J9D6K2-F1
#
_entry.id   AF-A0A7J9D6K2-F1
#
_cell.length_a   1.000
_cell.length_b   1.000
_cell.length_c   1.000
_cell.angle_alpha   90.00
_cell.angle_beta   90.00
_cell.angle_gamma   90.00
#
_symmetry.space_group_name_H-M   'P 1'
#
loop_
_entity.id
_entity.type
_entity.pdbx_description
1 polymer ?
#
loop_
_entity_poly.entity_id
_entity_poly.type
_entity_poly.pdbx_seq_one_letter_code
_entity_poly.pdbx_strand_id
1 'polypeptide(L)'
;MNYHVFLPRKYLSPAFLLDAPLFWRPIDKFHFIINLDHTIKRGEIKLPGLDKYLNMLKKKYSYDWVLAVKSDPVLKSIFEHAEFSYSTKSFSSLVRYCSNVYRHYNDNITQKISIIDIENKLSRQLPELYLHLFEGLINYATGN
;
A
#
# COMPACT_ATOMS: atom_id res chain seq x y z
N MET A 1 2.44 -22.30 43.44
CA MET A 1 1.51 -22.30 42.29
C MET A 1 2.13 -21.43 41.21
N ASN A 2 2.67 -22.08 40.18
CA ASN A 2 3.23 -21.41 39.00
C ASN A 2 2.08 -20.96 38.10
N TYR A 3 1.84 -19.66 38.03
CA TYR A 3 1.02 -19.11 36.96
C TYR A 3 1.89 -18.99 35.71
N HIS A 4 1.79 -20.01 34.86
CA HIS A 4 2.14 -19.86 33.45
C HIS A 4 1.29 -18.72 32.88
N VAL A 5 1.91 -17.57 32.64
CA VAL A 5 1.32 -16.48 31.86
C VAL A 5 1.27 -16.96 30.40
N PHE A 6 0.20 -17.66 30.07
CA PHE A 6 -0.23 -17.82 28.68
C PHE A 6 -0.64 -16.43 28.19
N LEU A 7 0.20 -15.79 27.36
CA LEU A 7 -0.15 -14.58 26.60
C LEU A 7 -1.29 -14.93 25.62
N PRO A 8 -2.54 -14.48 25.84
CA PRO A 8 -3.59 -14.66 24.86
C PRO A 8 -3.40 -13.59 23.78
N ARG A 9 -3.53 -13.99 22.51
CA ARG A 9 -3.53 -13.12 21.32
C ARG A 9 -4.19 -11.76 21.59
N LYS A 10 -3.45 -10.69 21.27
CA LYS A 10 -3.86 -9.28 21.34
C LYS A 10 -5.28 -9.11 20.77
N TYR A 11 -6.27 -8.83 21.65
CA TYR A 11 -7.57 -8.34 21.22
C TYR A 11 -7.36 -6.93 20.66
N LEU A 12 -7.38 -6.81 19.34
CA LEU A 12 -7.51 -5.50 18.69
C LEU A 12 -8.88 -4.93 19.08
N SER A 13 -8.94 -3.67 19.52
CA SER A 13 -10.20 -3.06 19.90
C SER A 13 -11.16 -3.05 18.71
N PRO A 14 -12.48 -3.17 18.92
CA PRO A 14 -13.44 -3.04 17.83
C PRO A 14 -13.27 -1.73 17.04
N ALA A 15 -12.93 -0.63 17.72
CA ALA A 15 -12.59 0.63 17.08
C ALA A 15 -11.42 0.51 16.10
N PHE A 16 -10.34 -0.16 16.51
CA PHE A 16 -9.19 -0.43 15.64
C PHE A 16 -9.56 -1.27 14.41
N LEU A 17 -10.47 -2.24 14.57
CA LEU A 17 -10.94 -3.05 13.43
C LEU A 17 -11.75 -2.21 12.44
N LEU A 18 -12.52 -1.22 12.92
CA LEU A 18 -13.25 -0.28 12.07
C LEU A 18 -12.33 0.70 11.33
N ASP A 19 -11.13 0.95 11.84
CA ASP A 19 -10.10 1.73 11.15
C ASP A 19 -9.39 0.93 10.05
N ALA A 20 -9.69 -0.36 9.87
CA ALA A 20 -9.04 -1.20 8.87
C ALA A 20 -9.39 -0.76 7.43
N PRO A 21 -8.48 -0.97 6.45
CA PRO A 21 -8.70 -0.58 5.06
C PRO A 21 -9.93 -1.15 4.36
N LEU A 22 -10.54 -2.19 4.93
CA LEU A 22 -11.78 -2.76 4.44
C LEU A 22 -12.95 -1.77 4.52
N PHE A 23 -12.92 -0.85 5.49
CA PHE A 23 -13.98 0.15 5.70
C PHE A 23 -13.66 1.50 5.05
N TRP A 24 -12.48 1.64 4.45
CA TRP A 24 -12.06 2.89 3.81
C TRP A 24 -12.80 3.12 2.51
N ARG A 25 -13.29 4.35 2.31
CA ARG A 25 -13.79 4.79 1.02
C ARG A 25 -12.60 5.02 0.07
N PRO A 26 -12.84 5.08 -1.26
CA PRO A 26 -11.79 5.38 -2.23
C PRO A 26 -10.98 6.65 -1.90
N ILE A 27 -11.65 7.70 -1.39
CA ILE A 27 -10.95 8.93 -1.02
C ILE A 27 -10.00 8.75 0.18
N ASP A 28 -10.35 7.88 1.13
CA ASP A 28 -9.54 7.63 2.32
C ASP A 28 -8.28 6.83 1.93
N LYS A 29 -8.42 5.87 1.01
CA LYS A 29 -7.33 5.11 0.37
C LYS A 29 -6.35 6.00 -0.40
N PHE A 30 -6.88 6.93 -1.20
CA PHE A 30 -6.07 7.95 -1.88
C PHE A 30 -5.22 8.76 -0.89
N HIS A 31 -5.86 9.33 0.13
CA HIS A 31 -5.14 10.12 1.14
C HIS A 31 -4.10 9.29 1.88
N PHE A 32 -4.40 8.03 2.20
CA PHE A 32 -3.46 7.12 2.83
C PHE A 32 -2.17 6.96 1.99
N ILE A 33 -2.28 6.69 0.68
CA ILE A 33 -1.10 6.54 -0.19
C ILE A 33 -0.30 7.83 -0.29
N ILE A 34 -0.96 8.98 -0.50
CA ILE A 34 -0.28 10.28 -0.61
C ILE A 34 0.46 10.62 0.68
N ASN A 35 -0.19 10.43 1.83
CA ASN A 35 0.43 10.70 3.13
C ASN A 35 1.59 9.75 3.41
N LEU A 36 1.47 8.47 3.06
CA LEU A 36 2.54 7.50 3.24
C LEU A 36 3.75 7.82 2.34
N ASP A 37 3.53 8.16 1.07
CA ASP A 37 4.59 8.59 0.14
C ASP A 37 5.33 9.83 0.66
N HIS A 38 4.60 10.83 1.17
CA HIS A 38 5.21 12.01 1.78
C HIS A 38 6.00 11.67 3.05
N THR A 39 5.45 10.85 3.93
CA THR A 39 6.12 10.41 5.17
C THR A 39 7.43 9.67 4.87
N ILE A 40 7.42 8.79 3.85
CA ILE A 40 8.62 8.11 3.35
C ILE A 40 9.64 9.13 2.81
N LYS A 41 9.21 10.08 1.98
CA LYS A 41 10.08 11.12 1.40
C LYS A 41 10.71 12.03 2.44
N ARG A 42 10.01 12.32 3.54
CA ARG A 42 10.53 13.09 4.68
C ARG A 42 11.48 12.28 5.56
N GLY A 43 11.62 10.97 5.35
CA GLY A 43 12.47 10.10 6.15
C GLY A 43 11.92 9.81 7.55
N GLU A 44 10.64 10.09 7.79
CA GLU A 44 9.96 9.83 9.06
C GLU A 44 9.77 8.31 9.32
N ILE A 45 9.74 7.53 8.24
CA ILE A 45 9.78 6.06 8.28
C ILE A 45 11.13 5.58 7.76
N LYS A 46 11.80 4.74 8.55
CA LYS A 46 13.03 4.07 8.13
C LYS A 46 12.70 2.94 7.16
N LEU A 47 12.92 3.21 5.87
CA LEU A 47 12.61 2.28 4.78
C LEU A 47 13.10 0.84 4.98
N PRO A 48 14.36 0.58 5.41
CA PRO A 48 14.81 -0.79 5.63
C PRO A 48 13.97 -1.54 6.68
N GLY A 49 13.47 -0.83 7.69
CA GLY A 49 12.58 -1.39 8.70
C GLY A 49 11.20 -1.71 8.15
N LEU A 50 10.58 -0.78 7.43
CA LEU A 50 9.25 -1.00 6.85
C LEU A 50 9.29 -2.11 5.77
N ASP A 51 10.28 -2.10 4.89
CA ASP A 51 10.43 -3.13 3.85
C ASP A 51 10.62 -4.52 4.46
N LYS A 52 11.27 -4.66 5.61
CA LYS A 52 11.37 -5.95 6.33
C LYS A 52 9.98 -6.50 6.65
N TYR A 53 9.12 -5.70 7.28
CA TYR A 53 7.79 -6.14 7.69
C TYR A 53 6.87 -6.44 6.51
N LEU A 54 6.91 -5.60 5.47
CA LEU A 54 6.15 -5.86 4.25
C LEU A 54 6.66 -7.11 3.52
N ASN A 55 7.98 -7.37 3.50
CA ASN A 55 8.52 -8.60 2.93
C ASN A 55 8.07 -9.87 3.70
N MET A 56 7.93 -9.79 5.02
CA MET A 56 7.41 -10.90 5.83
C MET A 56 5.94 -11.20 5.49
N LEU A 57 5.16 -10.18 5.13
CA LEU A 57 3.76 -10.29 4.77
C LEU A 57 3.52 -10.75 3.31
N LYS A 58 4.54 -10.81 2.45
CA LYS A 58 4.41 -11.27 1.05
C LYS A 58 3.75 -12.64 0.89
N LYS A 59 3.98 -13.56 1.82
CA LYS A 59 3.34 -14.89 1.78
C LYS A 59 1.84 -14.83 2.07
N LYS A 60 1.43 -13.84 2.87
CA LYS A 60 0.03 -13.60 3.24
C LYS A 60 -0.69 -12.84 2.15
N TYR A 61 -0.04 -11.82 1.59
CA TYR A 61 -0.58 -10.99 0.52
C TYR A 61 0.19 -11.24 -0.77
N SER A 62 -0.25 -12.25 -1.52
CA SER A 62 0.46 -12.76 -2.69
C SER A 62 0.00 -12.04 -3.96
N TYR A 63 0.48 -10.82 -4.17
CA TYR A 63 0.36 -10.15 -5.47
C TYR A 63 1.73 -9.75 -6.01
N ASP A 64 2.05 -10.23 -7.22
CA ASP A 64 3.12 -9.63 -8.01
C ASP A 64 2.59 -8.31 -8.58
N TRP A 65 2.86 -7.23 -7.85
CA TRP A 65 2.34 -5.91 -8.18
C TRP A 65 2.83 -5.42 -9.55
N VAL A 66 4.02 -5.85 -9.99
CA VAL A 66 4.58 -5.44 -11.29
C VAL A 66 3.79 -6.11 -12.41
N LEU A 67 3.57 -7.43 -12.32
CA LEU A 67 2.75 -8.15 -13.30
C LEU A 67 1.32 -7.61 -13.31
N ALA A 68 0.76 -7.33 -12.14
CA ALA A 68 -0.58 -6.78 -12.02
C ALA A 68 -0.68 -5.43 -12.76
N VAL A 69 0.18 -4.46 -12.46
CA VAL A 69 0.05 -3.13 -13.08
C VAL A 69 0.38 -3.12 -14.57
N LYS A 70 1.25 -4.03 -15.04
CA LYS A 70 1.56 -4.17 -16.48
C LYS A 70 0.39 -4.72 -17.31
N SER A 71 -0.66 -5.25 -16.68
CA SER A 71 -1.85 -5.76 -17.39
C SER A 71 -2.89 -4.68 -17.73
N ASP A 72 -2.85 -3.50 -17.09
CA ASP A 72 -3.67 -2.35 -17.46
C ASP A 72 -2.83 -1.35 -18.30
N PRO A 73 -3.27 -0.94 -19.50
CA PRO A 73 -2.47 -0.10 -20.39
C PRO A 73 -2.04 1.25 -19.79
N VAL A 74 -2.90 1.90 -19.01
CA VAL A 74 -2.62 3.22 -18.44
C VAL A 74 -1.67 3.07 -17.26
N LEU A 75 -1.94 2.10 -16.38
CA LEU A 75 -1.06 1.78 -15.26
C LEU A 75 0.33 1.32 -15.72
N LYS A 76 0.39 0.53 -16.80
CA LYS A 76 1.61 0.11 -17.48
C LYS A 76 2.38 1.32 -18.00
N SER A 77 1.73 2.25 -18.69
CA SER A 77 2.39 3.45 -19.23
C SER A 77 3.03 4.30 -18.12
N ILE A 78 2.33 4.49 -17.00
CA ILE A 78 2.86 5.21 -15.83
C ILE A 78 4.03 4.46 -15.19
N PHE A 79 3.98 3.13 -15.18
CA PHE A 79 5.08 2.29 -14.68
C PHE A 79 6.31 2.42 -15.58
N GLU A 80 6.13 2.30 -16.90
CA GLU A 80 7.19 2.30 -17.92
C GLU A 80 7.86 3.67 -18.06
N HIS A 81 7.08 4.75 -17.96
CA HIS A 81 7.62 6.12 -18.00
C HIS A 81 8.65 6.39 -16.88
N ALA A 82 8.53 5.67 -15.77
CA ALA A 82 9.39 5.79 -14.61
C ALA A 82 10.10 4.46 -14.26
N GLU A 83 10.24 3.53 -15.22
CA GLU A 83 10.68 2.13 -14.96
C GLU A 83 12.05 2.07 -14.27
N PHE A 84 12.98 2.96 -14.65
CA PHE A 84 14.31 3.06 -14.03
C PHE A 84 14.29 3.61 -12.59
N SER A 85 13.17 4.13 -12.12
CA SER A 85 13.04 4.70 -10.78
C SER A 85 12.48 3.70 -9.76
N TYR A 86 11.68 2.70 -10.16
CA TYR A 86 11.03 1.79 -9.22
C TYR A 86 11.83 0.50 -9.01
N SER A 87 12.39 0.34 -7.81
CA SER A 87 12.90 -0.96 -7.39
C SER A 87 11.72 -1.93 -7.19
N THR A 88 11.63 -2.97 -8.04
CA THR A 88 10.60 -4.02 -7.97
C THR A 88 10.63 -4.81 -6.66
N LYS A 89 11.75 -4.73 -5.92
CA LYS A 89 11.97 -5.42 -4.65
C LYS A 89 11.56 -4.61 -3.43
N SER A 90 11.32 -3.31 -3.58
CA SER A 90 11.02 -2.40 -2.46
C SER A 90 9.56 -1.93 -2.49
N PHE A 91 8.92 -1.95 -1.32
CA PHE A 91 7.55 -1.49 -1.21
C PHE A 91 7.43 0.03 -1.21
N SER A 92 8.50 0.76 -0.87
CA SER A 92 8.52 2.21 -1.07
C SER A 92 8.34 2.56 -2.55
N SER A 93 8.84 1.72 -3.46
CA SER A 93 8.60 1.88 -4.90
C SER A 93 7.13 1.69 -5.25
N LEU A 94 6.46 0.71 -4.64
CA LEU A 94 5.02 0.49 -4.86
C LEU A 94 4.19 1.66 -4.35
N VAL A 95 4.48 2.18 -3.15
CA VAL A 95 3.78 3.37 -2.62
C VAL A 95 3.99 4.58 -3.52
N ARG A 96 5.25 4.84 -3.93
CA ARG A 96 5.58 5.95 -4.83
C ARG A 96 4.91 5.78 -6.20
N TYR A 97 4.86 4.56 -6.71
CA TYR A 97 4.16 4.23 -7.94
C TYR A 97 2.67 4.58 -7.82
N CYS A 98 1.99 4.15 -6.76
CA CYS A 98 0.57 4.46 -6.54
C CYS A 98 0.34 5.98 -6.41
N SER A 99 1.22 6.70 -5.71
CA SER A 99 1.20 8.17 -5.65
C SER A 99 1.31 8.81 -7.04
N ASN A 100 2.18 8.29 -7.91
CA ASN A 100 2.34 8.74 -9.29
C ASN A 100 1.16 8.37 -10.18
N VAL A 101 0.48 7.24 -9.94
CA VAL A 101 -0.77 6.89 -10.61
C VAL A 101 -1.79 8.01 -10.42
N TYR A 102 -2.04 8.46 -9.20
CA TYR A 102 -3.02 9.53 -8.98
C TYR A 102 -2.64 10.86 -9.64
N ARG A 103 -1.34 11.14 -9.76
CA ARG A 103 -0.84 12.38 -10.39
C ARG A 103 -0.98 12.34 -11.91
N HIS A 104 -0.69 11.20 -12.52
CA HIS A 104 -0.46 11.10 -13.96
C HIS A 104 -1.50 10.26 -14.72
N TYR A 105 -2.46 9.64 -14.04
CA TYR A 105 -3.49 8.83 -14.73
C TYR A 105 -4.20 9.63 -15.83
N ASN A 106 -4.61 10.85 -15.49
CA ASN A 106 -5.34 11.72 -16.40
C ASN A 106 -4.48 12.36 -17.51
N ASP A 107 -3.14 12.24 -17.42
CA ASP A 107 -2.23 12.68 -18.49
C ASP A 107 -2.15 11.64 -19.62
N ASN A 108 -2.55 10.39 -19.33
CA ASN A 108 -2.39 9.23 -20.20
C ASN A 108 -3.71 8.75 -20.83
N ILE A 109 -4.79 9.53 -20.71
CA ILE A 109 -6.11 9.20 -21.23
C ILE A 109 -6.78 10.41 -21.89
N THR A 110 -7.66 10.16 -22.85
CA THR A 110 -8.37 11.23 -23.59
C THR A 110 -9.48 11.88 -22.76
N GLN A 111 -10.20 11.08 -21.96
CA GLN A 111 -11.29 11.55 -21.11
C GLN A 111 -10.88 11.44 -19.64
N LYS A 112 -10.67 12.57 -18.98
CA LYS A 112 -10.29 12.61 -17.56
C LYS A 112 -11.36 11.95 -16.69
N ILE A 113 -10.91 11.20 -15.71
CA ILE A 113 -11.76 10.54 -14.72
C ILE A 113 -11.50 11.08 -13.32
N SER A 114 -12.42 10.83 -12.40
CA SER A 114 -12.32 11.29 -11.02
C SER A 114 -11.27 10.50 -10.24
N ILE A 115 -10.79 11.05 -9.12
CA ILE A 115 -9.86 10.34 -8.22
C ILE A 115 -10.46 9.05 -7.67
N ILE A 116 -11.77 9.02 -7.47
CA ILE A 116 -12.52 7.84 -7.00
C ILE A 116 -12.46 6.74 -8.06
N ASP A 117 -12.59 7.09 -9.34
CA ASP A 117 -12.52 6.13 -10.44
C ASP A 117 -11.10 5.60 -10.65
N ILE A 118 -10.09 6.46 -10.52
CA ILE A 118 -8.67 6.06 -10.54
C ILE A 118 -8.41 5.06 -9.41
N GLU A 119 -8.88 5.38 -8.20
CA GLU A 119 -8.72 4.51 -7.05
C GLU A 119 -9.43 3.17 -7.22
N ASN A 120 -10.67 3.17 -7.74
CA ASN A 120 -11.40 1.94 -8.01
C ASN A 120 -10.65 1.05 -9.01
N LYS A 121 -10.00 1.63 -10.03
CA LYS A 121 -9.16 0.89 -10.98
C LYS A 121 -7.90 0.35 -10.30
N LEU A 122 -7.20 1.17 -9.51
CA LEU A 122 -6.00 0.75 -8.79
C LEU A 122 -6.31 -0.37 -7.79
N SER A 123 -7.36 -0.24 -6.99
CA SER A 123 -7.85 -1.27 -6.06
C SER A 123 -8.23 -2.57 -6.77
N ARG A 124 -8.81 -2.52 -7.97
CA ARG A 124 -9.09 -3.74 -8.74
C ARG A 124 -7.81 -4.43 -9.19
N GLN A 125 -6.80 -3.65 -9.57
CA GLN A 125 -5.54 -4.19 -10.04
C GLN A 125 -4.64 -4.70 -8.91
N LEU A 126 -4.75 -4.09 -7.72
CA LEU A 126 -3.98 -4.41 -6.53
C LEU A 126 -4.92 -4.63 -5.32
N PRO A 127 -5.71 -5.72 -5.30
CA PRO A 127 -6.80 -5.92 -4.35
C PRO A 127 -6.36 -5.96 -2.89
N GLU A 128 -5.12 -6.41 -2.62
CA GLU A 128 -4.59 -6.56 -1.27
C GLU A 128 -3.64 -5.43 -0.85
N LEU A 129 -3.46 -4.40 -1.70
CA LEU A 129 -2.51 -3.32 -1.48
C LEU A 129 -2.65 -2.68 -0.10
N TYR A 130 -3.87 -2.27 0.25
CA TYR A 130 -4.10 -1.50 1.46
C TYR A 130 -3.97 -2.34 2.72
N LEU A 131 -4.44 -3.58 2.70
CA LEU A 131 -4.27 -4.50 3.83
C LEU A 131 -2.79 -4.77 4.08
N HIS A 132 -2.04 -5.01 3.00
CA HIS A 132 -0.61 -5.25 3.06
C HIS A 132 0.15 -4.05 3.65
N LEU A 133 -0.10 -2.84 3.14
CA LEU A 133 0.55 -1.63 3.62
C LEU A 133 0.15 -1.30 5.07
N PHE A 134 -1.13 -1.42 5.41
CA PHE A 134 -1.65 -1.13 6.75
C PHE A 134 -1.07 -2.08 7.80
N GLU A 135 -1.09 -3.39 7.55
CA GLU A 135 -0.51 -4.38 8.49
C GLU A 135 1.01 -4.24 8.59
N GLY A 136 1.69 -3.93 7.47
CA GLY A 136 3.11 -3.63 7.49
C GLY A 136 3.46 -2.43 8.36
N LEU A 137 2.64 -1.36 8.32
CA LEU A 137 2.81 -0.18 9.17
C LEU A 137 2.55 -0.49 10.64
N ILE A 138 1.55 -1.33 10.96
CA ILE A 138 1.29 -1.78 12.34
C ILE A 138 2.50 -2.57 12.87
N ASN A 139 3.02 -3.51 12.09
CA ASN A 139 4.19 -4.30 12.48
C ASN A 139 5.43 -3.41 12.64
N TYR A 140 5.63 -2.45 11.74
CA TYR A 140 6.68 -1.43 11.85
C TYR A 140 6.56 -0.60 13.14
N ALA A 141 5.36 -0.10 13.44
CA ALA A 141 5.12 0.73 14.63
C ALA A 141 5.25 -0.05 15.93
N THR A 142 4.88 -1.33 15.94
CA THR A 142 4.89 -2.18 17.14
C THR A 142 6.15 -3.03 17.30
N GLY A 143 7.08 -2.98 16.34
CA GLY A 143 8.34 -3.71 16.36
C GLY A 143 8.21 -5.24 16.24
N ASN A 144 7.05 -5.78 15.83
CA ASN A 144 6.78 -7.22 15.73
C ASN A 144 7.13 -7.78 14.36
#